data_AF-A0A2H9MRQ3-F1
#
_entry.id   AF-A0A2H9MRQ3-F1
#
_cell.length_a   1.000
_cell.length_b   1.000
_cell.length_c   1.000
_cell.angle_alpha   90.00
_cell.angle_beta   90.00
_cell.angle_gamma   90.00
#
_symmetry.space_group_name_H-M   'P 1'
#
loop_
_entity.id
_entity.type
_entity.pdbx_description
1 polymer ?
#
loop_
_entity_poly.entity_id
_entity_poly.type
_entity_poly.pdbx_seq_one_letter_code
_entity_poly.pdbx_strand_id
1 'polypeptide(L)'
;LIRIAKGHLGGIEKMINEDRYCIDISKQLLAVISILKKANLQVLKKHMETCVLNSKGEEGLKEKVKELEAILEYVMKGSRE
;
A
#
# COMPACT_ATOMS: atom_id res chain seq x y z
N LEU A 1 3.59 -4.92 9.14
CA LEU A 1 4.17 -3.91 8.23
C LEU A 1 3.78 -2.48 8.59
N ILE A 2 2.51 -2.19 8.89
CA ILE A 2 2.04 -0.83 9.27
C ILE A 2 2.81 -0.25 10.46
N ARG A 3 3.01 -1.02 11.55
CA ARG A 3 3.81 -0.58 12.71
C ARG A 3 5.25 -0.22 12.34
N ILE A 4 5.85 -0.95 11.39
CA ILE A 4 7.21 -0.69 10.91
C ILE A 4 7.21 0.61 10.11
N ALA A 5 6.30 0.77 9.15
CA ALA A 5 6.15 2.01 8.37
C ALA A 5 5.95 3.24 9.28
N LYS A 6 5.11 3.13 10.31
CA LYS A 6 4.92 4.19 11.31
C LYS A 6 6.21 4.56 12.04
N GLY A 7 7.02 3.58 12.43
CA GLY A 7 8.33 3.82 13.06
C GLY A 7 9.30 4.55 12.12
N HIS A 8 9.36 4.14 10.85
CA HIS A 8 10.19 4.81 9.85
C HIS A 8 9.73 6.25 9.58
N LEU A 9 8.42 6.49 9.50
CA LEU A 9 7.87 7.84 9.33
C LEU A 9 8.27 8.77 10.48
N GLY A 10 8.23 8.29 11.73
CA GLY A 10 8.73 9.08 12.86
C GLY A 10 10.24 9.37 12.79
N GLY A 11 11.03 8.47 12.19
CA GLY A 11 12.44 8.73 11.90
C GLY A 11 12.63 9.82 10.84
N ILE A 12 11.83 9.78 9.77
CA ILE A 12 11.84 10.77 8.69
C ILE A 12 11.44 12.16 9.21
N GLU A 13 10.41 12.24 10.06
CA GLU A 13 9.98 13.49 10.69
C GLU A 13 11.13 14.14 11.48
N LYS A 14 11.89 13.35 12.25
CA LYS A 14 13.09 13.83 12.94
C LYS A 14 14.15 14.32 11.96
N MET A 15 14.42 13.57 10.88
CA MET A 15 15.39 13.97 9.87
C MET A 15 15.04 15.32 9.23
N ILE A 16 13.74 15.57 8.99
CA ILE A 16 13.26 16.87 8.48
C ILE A 16 13.50 17.98 9.50
N ASN A 17 13.12 17.75 10.77
CA ASN A 17 13.31 18.73 11.85
C ASN A 17 14.79 19.03 12.15
N GLU A 18 15.69 18.11 11.81
CA GLU A 18 17.14 18.24 11.94
C GLU A 18 17.81 18.79 10.66
N ASP A 19 17.03 19.26 9.68
CA ASP A 19 17.51 19.79 8.38
C ASP A 19 18.51 18.83 7.67
N ARG A 20 18.26 17.52 7.78
CA ARG A 20 19.10 16.50 7.14
C ARG A 20 19.06 16.60 5.62
N TYR A 21 20.11 16.11 4.97
CA TYR A 21 20.24 16.15 3.53
C TYR A 21 19.05 15.51 2.80
N CYS A 22 18.45 16.26 1.87
CA CYS A 22 17.17 15.92 1.25
C CYS A 22 17.20 14.57 0.53
N ILE A 23 18.34 14.18 -0.06
CA ILE A 23 18.48 12.89 -0.76
C ILE A 23 18.37 11.71 0.22
N ASP A 24 18.87 11.86 1.45
CA ASP A 24 18.77 10.79 2.45
C ASP A 24 17.35 10.68 2.98
N ILE A 25 16.66 11.80 3.19
CA ILE A 25 15.23 11.83 3.50
C ILE A 25 14.43 11.14 2.38
N SER A 26 14.72 11.47 1.12
CA SER A 26 14.08 10.85 -0.04
C SER A 26 14.29 9.34 -0.08
N LYS A 27 15.50 8.84 0.22
CA LYS A 27 15.76 7.39 0.30
C LYS A 27 14.91 6.72 1.38
N GLN A 28 14.77 7.35 2.55
CA GLN A 28 13.94 6.82 3.62
C GLN A 28 12.45 6.82 3.24
N LEU A 29 11.96 7.88 2.59
CA LEU A 29 10.59 7.93 2.06
C LEU A 29 10.33 6.79 1.08
N LEU A 30 11.24 6.53 0.14
CA LEU A 30 11.13 5.42 -0.81
C LEU A 30 11.12 4.04 -0.12
N ALA A 31 11.87 3.89 0.97
CA ALA A 31 11.82 2.68 1.80
C ALA A 31 10.44 2.50 2.45
N VAL A 32 9.84 3.57 2.98
CA VAL A 32 8.48 3.52 3.56
C VAL A 32 7.44 3.20 2.49
N ILE A 33 7.51 3.84 1.32
CA ILE A 33 6.62 3.54 0.19
C ILE A 33 6.69 2.06 -0.17
N SER A 34 7.88 1.47 -0.21
CA SER A 34 8.07 0.04 -0.49
C SER A 34 7.42 -0.86 0.58
N ILE A 35 7.55 -0.50 1.86
CA ILE A 35 6.88 -1.19 2.98
C ILE A 35 5.35 -1.11 2.85
N LEU A 36 4.82 0.07 2.51
CA LEU A 36 3.39 0.29 2.34
C LEU A 36 2.82 -0.45 1.13
N LYS A 37 3.54 -0.47 -0.01
CA LYS A 37 3.19 -1.29 -1.17
C LYS A 37 3.08 -2.77 -0.79
N LYS A 38 4.06 -3.29 -0.04
CA LYS A 38 4.04 -4.68 0.46
C LYS A 38 2.87 -4.92 1.43
N ALA A 39 2.56 -3.98 2.31
CA ALA A 39 1.42 -4.07 3.22
C ALA A 39 0.09 -4.12 2.45
N ASN A 40 -0.07 -3.27 1.44
CA ASN A 40 -1.27 -3.24 0.60
C ASN A 40 -1.47 -4.58 -0.12
N LEU A 41 -0.40 -5.16 -0.69
CA LEU A 41 -0.47 -6.49 -1.31
C LEU A 41 -0.95 -7.57 -0.34
N GLN A 42 -0.55 -7.52 0.93
CA GLN A 42 -1.03 -8.47 1.94
C GLN A 42 -2.53 -8.30 2.23
N VAL A 43 -3.02 -7.05 2.26
CA VAL A 43 -4.45 -6.75 2.44
C VAL A 43 -5.25 -7.28 1.24
N LEU A 44 -4.79 -7.02 0.01
CA LEU A 44 -5.45 -7.50 -1.20
C LEU A 44 -5.45 -9.02 -1.29
N LYS A 45 -4.33 -9.67 -0.97
CA LYS A 45 -4.26 -11.14 -0.88
C LYS A 45 -5.28 -11.68 0.11
N LYS A 46 -5.38 -11.07 1.30
CA LYS A 46 -6.38 -11.49 2.29
C LYS A 46 -7.80 -11.30 1.79
N HIS A 47 -8.10 -10.18 1.12
CA HIS A 47 -9.40 -9.94 0.50
C HIS A 47 -9.76 -11.02 -0.53
N MET A 48 -8.80 -11.45 -1.36
CA MET A 48 -9.02 -12.57 -2.28
C MET A 48 -9.35 -13.85 -1.51
N GLU A 49 -8.53 -14.20 -0.51
CA GLU A 49 -8.68 -15.43 0.27
C GLU A 49 -9.95 -15.48 1.13
N THR A 50 -10.54 -14.33 1.49
CA THR A 50 -11.73 -14.27 2.35
C THR A 50 -12.95 -13.72 1.66
N CYS A 51 -12.91 -12.50 1.12
CA CYS A 51 -14.09 -11.81 0.63
C CYS A 51 -14.51 -12.35 -0.74
N VAL A 52 -13.55 -12.60 -1.63
CA VAL A 52 -13.81 -13.16 -2.96
C VAL A 52 -14.18 -14.64 -2.86
N LEU A 53 -13.36 -15.46 -2.18
CA LEU A 53 -13.62 -16.89 -2.07
C LEU A 53 -14.90 -17.24 -1.30
N ASN A 54 -15.34 -16.40 -0.36
CA ASN A 54 -16.61 -16.62 0.36
C ASN A 54 -17.79 -15.84 -0.26
N SER A 55 -17.62 -15.24 -1.44
CA SER A 55 -18.72 -14.57 -2.13
C SER A 55 -19.82 -15.57 -2.50
N LYS A 56 -21.09 -15.16 -2.34
CA LYS A 56 -22.25 -16.01 -2.62
C LYS A 56 -22.81 -15.69 -4.00
N GLY A 57 -22.78 -16.68 -4.89
CA GLY A 57 -23.31 -16.56 -6.23
C GLY A 57 -22.46 -15.69 -7.16
N GLU A 58 -22.82 -15.71 -8.44
CA GLU A 58 -22.05 -15.05 -9.50
C GLU A 58 -22.03 -13.52 -9.35
N GLU A 59 -23.14 -12.93 -8.91
CA GLU A 59 -23.25 -11.47 -8.74
C GLU A 59 -22.33 -10.96 -7.63
N GLY A 60 -22.31 -11.63 -6.47
CA GLY A 60 -21.41 -11.29 -5.37
C GLY A 60 -19.94 -11.46 -5.74
N LEU A 61 -19.61 -12.49 -6.53
CA LEU A 61 -18.25 -12.67 -7.05
C LEU A 61 -17.86 -11.51 -7.98
N LYS A 62 -18.73 -11.15 -8.93
CA LYS A 62 -18.49 -10.03 -9.87
C LYS A 62 -18.29 -8.70 -9.14
N GLU A 63 -19.06 -8.44 -8.09
CA GLU A 63 -18.91 -7.24 -7.26
C GLU A 63 -17.51 -7.17 -6.63
N LYS A 64 -17.06 -8.25 -5.97
CA LYS A 64 -15.73 -8.28 -5.31
C LYS A 64 -14.57 -8.26 -6.29
N VAL A 65 -14.74 -8.82 -7.50
CA VAL A 65 -13.74 -8.69 -8.57
C VAL A 65 -13.65 -7.24 -9.05
N LYS A 66 -14.77 -6.54 -9.25
CA LYS A 66 -14.77 -5.11 -9.63
C LYS A 66 -14.09 -4.22 -8.59
N GLU A 67 -14.27 -4.52 -7.30
CA GLU A 67 -13.54 -3.81 -6.23
C GLU A 67 -12.02 -3.96 -6.38
N LEU A 68 -11.54 -5.18 -6.69
CA LEU A 68 -10.11 -5.43 -6.94
C LEU A 68 -9.61 -4.71 -8.20
N GLU A 69 -10.38 -4.72 -9.29
CA GLU A 69 -10.06 -4.01 -10.53
C GLU A 69 -9.84 -2.51 -10.28
N ALA A 70 -10.73 -1.87 -9.51
CA ALA A 70 -10.61 -0.46 -9.16
C ALA A 70 -9.31 -0.14 -8.40
N ILE A 71 -8.88 -1.02 -7.48
CA ILE A 71 -7.61 -0.84 -6.78
C ILE A 71 -6.42 -1.08 -7.71
N LEU A 72 -6.49 -2.06 -8.61
CA LEU A 72 -5.43 -2.32 -9.60
C LEU A 72 -5.25 -1.11 -10.53
N GLU A 73 -6.34 -0.52 -11.01
CA GLU A 73 -6.29 0.71 -11.80
C GLU A 73 -5.58 1.85 -11.05
N TYR A 74 -5.88 2.03 -9.77
CA TYR A 74 -5.22 3.06 -8.94
C TYR A 74 -3.71 2.84 -8.85
N VAL A 75 -3.29 1.59 -8.63
CA VAL A 75 -1.85 1.22 -8.58
C VAL A 75 -1.17 1.45 -9.93
N MET A 76 -1.84 1.14 -11.03
CA MET A 76 -1.31 1.34 -12.39
C MET A 76 -1.23 2.81 -12.79
N LYS A 77 -2.20 3.65 -12.40
CA LYS A 77 -2.19 5.10 -12.66
C LYS A 77 -1.02 5.79 -11.95
N GLY A 78 -0.78 5.47 -10.69
CA GLY A 78 0.37 6.00 -9.93
C GLY A 78 1.76 5.50 -10.39
N SER A 79 1.83 4.69 -11.45
CA SER A 79 3.09 4.25 -12.07
C SER A 79 3.38 4.95 -13.41
N ARG A 80 2.48 5.84 -13.87
CA ARG A 80 2.57 6.56 -15.16
C ARG A 80 2.91 8.05 -15.00
N GLU A 81 3.05 8.53 -13.77
CA GLU A 81 3.52 9.87 -13.39
C GLU A 81 4.90 9.74 -12.73
#